data_AF-A0A2E0TD65-F1
#
_entry.id   AF-A0A2E0TD65-F1
#
_cell.length_a   1.000
_cell.length_b   1.000
_cell.length_c   1.000
_cell.angle_alpha   90.00
_cell.angle_beta   90.00
_cell.angle_gamma   90.00
#
_symmetry.space_group_name_H-M   'P 1'
#
loop_
_entity.id
_entity.type
_entity.pdbx_description
1 polymer ?
#
loop_
_entity_poly.entity_id
_entity_poly.type
_entity_poly.pdbx_seq_one_letter_code
_entity_poly.pdbx_strand_id
1 'polypeptide(L)'
;MTVGLGVPKLGGKARWSVGIGGLVKAGRIVVVGALGALALAWVSRGAADGIPEDPTLFYAGVLEEAGAPVDGVRNVRVRLFDDPMTGTELCVTSASGVAFDEGRFRVPLVEACADAVRDEPDLWVELEVGTDAPFPRTKLGAVPYALEAESADVARGAEGALAARLSGVEGRVTVNEGAIDEVDGRVAALESRVVVRGFCFDGGGGLSSSPGFASLSVDRTGTGTYAISSSPSVSTGDSCTCSVQTSGRLARVVLVELDSGGFFVRVGDSNGAAHDEAVCCTCVSE
;
A
#
# COMPACT_ATOMS: atom_id res chain seq x y z
N MET A 1 -13.18 -40.87 9.34
CA MET A 1 -12.14 -39.88 9.72
C MET A 1 -12.87 -38.61 10.10
N THR A 2 -12.95 -38.31 11.39
CA THR A 2 -13.77 -37.23 11.95
C THR A 2 -12.82 -36.12 12.35
N VAL A 3 -12.83 -35.00 11.64
CA VAL A 3 -11.98 -33.84 11.93
C VAL A 3 -12.73 -32.93 12.89
N GLY A 4 -12.28 -32.89 14.15
CA GLY A 4 -12.79 -32.00 15.17
C GLY A 4 -12.21 -30.59 15.01
N LEU A 5 -13.07 -29.60 14.81
CA LEU A 5 -12.70 -28.18 14.85
C LEU A 5 -12.61 -27.74 16.32
N GLY A 6 -11.38 -27.50 16.77
CA GLY A 6 -11.09 -26.90 18.08
C GLY A 6 -11.38 -25.40 18.06
N VAL A 7 -12.32 -24.96 18.90
CA VAL A 7 -12.60 -23.55 19.16
C VAL A 7 -11.51 -22.99 20.10
N PRO A 8 -10.78 -21.93 19.74
CA PRO A 8 -9.84 -21.30 20.68
C PRO A 8 -10.60 -20.53 21.77
N LYS A 9 -10.29 -20.85 23.04
CA LYS A 9 -10.70 -20.07 24.21
C LYS A 9 -9.97 -18.72 24.22
N LEU A 10 -10.68 -17.66 23.87
CA LEU A 10 -10.25 -16.28 24.13
C LEU A 10 -10.46 -15.95 25.62
N GLY A 11 -9.47 -16.31 26.43
CA GLY A 11 -9.35 -15.92 27.84
C GLY A 11 -8.49 -14.67 27.98
N GLY A 12 -9.09 -13.48 27.88
CA GLY A 12 -8.38 -12.22 28.09
C GLY A 12 -9.36 -11.12 28.48
N LYS A 13 -9.64 -10.99 29.79
CA LYS A 13 -10.41 -9.86 30.32
C LYS A 13 -9.53 -8.60 30.28
N ALA A 14 -9.59 -7.86 29.17
CA ALA A 14 -9.06 -6.50 29.11
C ALA A 14 -9.93 -5.59 30.00
N ARG A 15 -9.50 -5.37 31.24
CA ARG A 15 -10.06 -4.34 32.13
C ARG A 15 -9.53 -2.98 31.66
N TRP A 16 -10.34 -2.27 30.90
CA TRP A 16 -10.15 -0.85 30.64
C TRP A 16 -10.55 -0.07 31.89
N SER A 17 -9.56 0.39 32.66
CA SER A 17 -9.80 1.37 33.71
C SER A 17 -9.76 2.76 33.10
N VAL A 18 -10.94 3.32 32.81
CA VAL A 18 -11.09 4.74 32.51
C VAL A 18 -10.86 5.51 33.82
N GLY A 19 -9.76 6.27 33.89
CA GLY A 19 -9.45 7.14 35.01
C GLY A 19 -10.41 8.32 35.06
N ILE A 20 -11.51 8.17 35.80
CA ILE A 20 -12.40 9.28 36.17
C ILE A 20 -11.79 9.96 37.40
N GLY A 21 -10.75 10.75 37.17
CA GLY A 21 -10.02 11.48 38.22
C GLY A 21 -9.93 12.97 37.86
N GLY A 22 -11.01 13.71 38.09
CA GLY A 22 -11.07 15.14 37.80
C GLY A 22 -12.37 15.77 38.27
N LEU A 23 -12.68 15.61 39.56
CA LEU A 23 -13.83 16.21 40.21
C LEU A 23 -13.52 17.66 40.63
N VAL A 24 -14.49 18.55 40.38
CA VAL A 24 -14.75 19.84 41.02
C VAL A 24 -14.00 21.08 40.50
N LYS A 25 -14.68 21.84 39.63
CA LYS A 25 -15.12 23.21 39.98
C LYS A 25 -16.33 23.64 39.15
N ALA A 26 -17.45 23.72 39.87
CA ALA A 26 -18.55 24.68 39.76
C ALA A 26 -19.02 25.15 38.37
N GLY A 27 -20.31 24.89 38.09
CA GLY A 27 -21.15 25.88 37.41
C GLY A 27 -21.97 25.35 36.25
N ARG A 28 -23.16 24.81 36.58
CA ARG A 28 -24.39 24.90 35.75
C ARG A 28 -24.22 24.76 34.23
N ILE A 29 -24.14 23.54 33.71
CA ILE A 29 -24.84 23.11 32.47
C ILE A 29 -25.18 21.62 32.66
N VAL A 30 -26.37 21.33 33.16
CA VAL A 30 -27.04 20.04 33.02
C VAL A 30 -28.44 20.36 32.51
N VAL A 31 -28.99 19.50 31.65
CA VAL A 31 -30.38 19.46 31.14
C VAL A 31 -30.63 19.97 29.69
N VAL A 32 -29.65 19.94 28.77
CA VAL A 32 -29.97 20.01 27.31
C VAL A 32 -29.45 18.82 26.49
N GLY A 33 -28.51 18.02 27.02
CA GLY A 33 -27.89 16.92 26.25
C GLY A 33 -28.68 15.61 26.11
N ALA A 34 -29.71 15.37 26.93
CA ALA A 34 -30.37 14.05 26.99
C ALA A 34 -31.55 13.88 26.03
N LEU A 35 -32.20 14.97 25.58
CA LEU A 35 -33.31 14.91 24.62
C LEU A 35 -32.83 14.90 23.15
N GLY A 36 -31.61 15.36 22.87
CA GLY A 36 -31.02 15.30 21.52
C GLY A 36 -30.58 13.89 21.10
N ALA A 37 -30.14 13.06 22.04
CA ALA A 37 -29.67 11.70 21.75
C ALA A 37 -30.81 10.71 21.42
N LEU A 38 -32.01 10.93 21.96
CA LEU A 38 -33.19 10.11 21.64
C LEU A 38 -33.79 10.47 20.28
N ALA A 39 -33.75 11.74 19.87
CA ALA A 39 -34.20 12.14 18.53
C ALA A 39 -33.30 11.59 17.41
N LEU A 40 -31.99 11.46 17.64
CA LEU A 40 -31.04 10.90 16.67
C LEU A 40 -31.16 9.38 16.49
N ALA A 41 -31.69 8.65 17.47
CA ALA A 41 -31.88 7.19 17.38
C ALA A 41 -33.12 6.78 16.56
N TRP A 42 -34.08 7.69 16.35
CA TRP A 42 -35.27 7.43 15.53
C TRP A 42 -35.10 7.83 14.06
N VAL A 43 -34.08 8.64 13.73
CA VAL A 43 -33.79 9.07 12.35
C VAL A 43 -32.97 8.01 11.57
N SER A 44 -32.34 7.04 12.23
CA SER A 44 -31.43 6.08 11.58
C SER A 44 -32.03 4.71 11.26
N ARG A 45 -33.36 4.55 11.26
CA ARG A 45 -34.03 3.33 10.78
C ARG A 45 -34.88 3.58 9.54
N GLY A 46 -34.33 4.34 8.60
CA GLY A 46 -34.56 3.99 7.21
C GLY A 46 -33.83 2.68 6.99
N ALA A 47 -34.52 1.55 7.16
CA ALA A 47 -34.07 0.34 6.50
C ALA A 47 -34.02 0.71 5.02
N ALA A 48 -32.82 0.87 4.48
CA ALA A 48 -32.64 0.73 3.05
C ALA A 48 -33.02 -0.72 2.79
N ASP A 49 -34.31 -0.94 2.50
CA ASP A 49 -34.74 -2.15 1.82
C ASP A 49 -33.79 -2.26 0.64
N GLY A 50 -33.00 -3.33 0.63
CA GLY A 50 -31.96 -3.55 -0.35
C GLY A 50 -32.51 -3.31 -1.75
N ILE A 51 -31.64 -2.82 -2.65
CA ILE A 51 -31.98 -2.65 -4.06
C ILE A 51 -32.68 -3.95 -4.51
N PRO A 52 -33.93 -3.90 -5.01
CA PRO A 52 -34.67 -5.09 -5.38
C PRO A 52 -33.83 -5.95 -6.32
N GLU A 53 -33.57 -7.20 -5.94
CA GLU A 53 -32.68 -8.11 -6.67
C GLU A 53 -33.28 -8.67 -7.99
N ASP A 54 -34.43 -8.14 -8.47
CA ASP A 54 -35.16 -8.66 -9.64
C ASP A 54 -36.22 -7.67 -10.18
N PRO A 55 -36.54 -7.67 -11.49
CA PRO A 55 -35.71 -7.24 -12.62
C PRO A 55 -35.54 -5.71 -12.68
N THR A 56 -34.38 -5.27 -13.18
CA THR A 56 -33.88 -3.89 -13.08
C THR A 56 -34.53 -2.88 -14.03
N LEU A 57 -35.32 -3.32 -15.01
CA LEU A 57 -35.89 -2.43 -16.02
C LEU A 57 -37.37 -2.71 -16.31
N PHE A 58 -38.16 -1.64 -16.34
CA PHE A 58 -39.58 -1.70 -16.65
C PHE A 58 -39.91 -0.73 -17.77
N TYR A 59 -40.73 -1.17 -18.72
CA TYR A 59 -41.38 -0.31 -19.68
C TYR A 59 -42.77 0.07 -19.16
N ALA A 60 -43.10 1.36 -19.17
CA ALA A 60 -44.40 1.85 -18.74
C ALA A 60 -44.95 2.83 -19.77
N GLY A 61 -46.27 2.85 -19.92
CA GLY A 61 -46.95 3.71 -20.89
C GLY A 61 -48.41 3.94 -20.53
N VAL A 62 -49.08 4.71 -21.40
CA VAL A 62 -50.53 4.92 -21.37
C VAL A 62 -51.10 4.50 -22.71
N LEU A 63 -52.18 3.73 -22.70
CA LEU A 63 -52.91 3.30 -23.88
C LEU A 63 -54.32 3.91 -23.88
N GLU A 64 -54.68 4.53 -25.00
CA GLU A 64 -56.01 5.07 -25.25
C GLU A 64 -56.58 4.47 -26.54
N GLU A 65 -57.87 4.15 -26.52
CA GLU A 65 -58.63 3.68 -27.68
C GLU A 65 -59.81 4.63 -27.90
N ALA A 66 -59.93 5.19 -29.10
CA ALA A 66 -60.95 6.18 -29.45
C ALA A 66 -61.02 7.38 -28.49
N GLY A 67 -59.89 7.76 -27.90
CA GLY A 67 -59.78 8.89 -26.96
C GLY A 67 -60.23 8.60 -25.53
N ALA A 68 -60.45 7.32 -25.18
CA ALA A 68 -60.69 6.88 -23.81
C ALA A 68 -59.55 5.98 -23.32
N PRO A 69 -59.13 6.09 -22.04
CA PRO A 69 -58.14 5.18 -21.47
C PRO A 69 -58.66 3.74 -21.47
N VAL A 70 -57.77 2.80 -21.78
CA VAL A 70 -58.09 1.37 -21.79
C VAL A 70 -57.99 0.79 -20.38
N ASP A 71 -58.99 0.01 -19.98
CA ASP A 71 -58.97 -0.74 -18.71
C ASP A 71 -59.00 -2.26 -18.96
N GLY A 72 -58.52 -3.01 -17.97
CA GLY A 72 -58.64 -4.46 -17.91
C GLY A 72 -57.29 -5.17 -18.08
N VAL A 73 -57.32 -6.35 -18.70
CA VAL A 73 -56.12 -7.17 -18.85
C VAL A 73 -55.83 -7.40 -20.33
N ARG A 74 -54.57 -7.22 -20.73
CA ARG A 74 -54.09 -7.44 -22.10
C ARG A 74 -52.73 -8.15 -22.11
N ASN A 75 -52.40 -8.76 -23.24
CA ASN A 75 -51.04 -9.21 -23.52
C ASN A 75 -50.27 -8.03 -24.10
N VAL A 76 -48.99 -7.89 -23.73
CA VAL A 76 -48.13 -6.82 -24.21
C VAL A 76 -46.82 -7.43 -24.68
N ARG A 77 -46.38 -7.06 -25.88
CA ARG A 77 -45.05 -7.38 -26.40
C ARG A 77 -44.29 -6.08 -26.64
N VAL A 78 -43.10 -6.00 -26.07
CA VAL A 78 -42.18 -4.88 -26.21
C VAL A 78 -40.95 -5.38 -26.96
N ARG A 79 -40.59 -4.71 -28.05
CA ARG A 79 -39.40 -5.02 -28.86
C ARG A 79 -38.49 -3.80 -28.91
N LEU A 80 -37.18 -4.00 -28.81
CA LEU A 80 -36.18 -2.95 -28.95
C LEU A 80 -35.41 -3.12 -30.27
N PHE A 81 -35.16 -1.99 -30.93
CA PHE A 81 -34.47 -1.89 -32.22
C PHE A 81 -33.39 -0.82 -32.19
N ASP A 82 -32.37 -0.97 -33.04
CA ASP A 82 -31.26 -0.03 -33.24
C ASP A 82 -31.55 1.09 -34.27
N ASP A 83 -32.69 1.04 -34.97
CA ASP A 83 -33.08 2.05 -35.97
C ASP A 83 -34.63 2.19 -36.08
N PRO A 84 -35.14 3.40 -36.38
CA PRO A 84 -36.58 3.69 -36.40
C PRO A 84 -37.40 2.94 -37.45
N MET A 85 -36.80 2.39 -38.51
CA MET A 85 -37.55 1.78 -39.62
C MET A 85 -36.97 0.44 -40.09
N THR A 86 -35.64 0.36 -40.19
CA THR A 86 -34.92 -0.79 -40.78
C THR A 86 -34.07 -1.54 -39.77
N GLY A 87 -34.17 -1.18 -38.49
CA GLY A 87 -33.33 -1.72 -37.44
C GLY A 87 -33.50 -3.21 -37.19
N THR A 88 -32.42 -3.80 -36.68
CA THR A 88 -32.36 -5.17 -36.16
C THR A 88 -33.05 -5.21 -34.80
N GLU A 89 -33.85 -6.25 -34.55
CA GLU A 89 -34.40 -6.49 -33.22
C GLU A 89 -33.27 -6.91 -32.28
N LEU A 90 -33.02 -6.12 -31.24
CA LEU A 90 -31.99 -6.40 -30.25
C LEU A 90 -32.53 -7.31 -29.14
N CYS A 91 -33.79 -7.12 -28.76
CA CYS A 91 -34.46 -7.94 -27.77
C CYS A 91 -35.98 -7.88 -27.89
N VAL A 92 -36.65 -8.87 -27.28
CA VAL A 92 -38.10 -8.92 -27.15
C VAL A 92 -38.50 -9.37 -25.75
N THR A 93 -39.50 -8.69 -25.19
CA THR A 93 -40.18 -9.08 -23.96
C THR A 93 -41.66 -9.32 -24.28
N SER A 94 -42.18 -10.50 -23.92
CA SER A 94 -43.62 -10.79 -24.02
C SER A 94 -44.19 -11.01 -22.62
N ALA A 95 -45.16 -10.19 -22.22
CA ALA A 95 -45.86 -10.29 -20.95
C ALA A 95 -47.35 -10.58 -21.21
N SER A 96 -47.87 -11.58 -20.49
CA SER A 96 -49.30 -11.91 -20.52
C SER A 96 -49.96 -11.47 -19.23
N GLY A 97 -51.25 -11.14 -19.30
CA GLY A 97 -51.98 -10.77 -18.09
C GLY A 97 -51.62 -9.39 -17.53
N VAL A 98 -51.12 -8.46 -18.36
CA VAL A 98 -50.76 -7.11 -17.93
C VAL A 98 -52.04 -6.33 -17.63
N ALA A 99 -52.15 -5.82 -16.40
CA ALA A 99 -53.24 -4.97 -16.00
C ALA A 99 -53.06 -3.55 -16.56
N PHE A 100 -54.14 -3.01 -17.11
CA PHE A 100 -54.31 -1.64 -17.54
C PHE A 100 -55.31 -0.98 -16.58
N ASP A 101 -54.87 0.09 -15.93
CA ASP A 101 -55.64 0.87 -14.97
C ASP A 101 -55.60 2.33 -15.39
N GLU A 102 -56.73 2.86 -15.83
CA GLU A 102 -56.85 4.17 -16.48
C GLU A 102 -55.86 4.33 -17.65
N GLY A 103 -55.75 3.29 -18.48
CA GLY A 103 -54.82 3.24 -19.61
C GLY A 103 -53.37 3.00 -19.22
N ARG A 104 -53.00 3.10 -17.94
CA ARG A 104 -51.62 2.94 -17.48
C ARG A 104 -51.26 1.47 -17.36
N PHE A 105 -50.08 1.12 -17.84
CA PHE A 105 -49.56 -0.23 -17.72
C PHE A 105 -48.05 -0.21 -17.45
N ARG A 106 -47.54 -1.33 -16.93
CA ARG A 106 -46.11 -1.52 -16.68
C ARG A 106 -45.72 -2.97 -16.99
N VAL A 107 -44.63 -3.15 -17.71
CA VAL A 107 -44.11 -4.44 -18.14
C VAL A 107 -42.67 -4.58 -17.67
N PRO A 108 -42.32 -5.64 -16.90
CA PRO A 108 -40.93 -5.95 -16.59
C PRO A 108 -40.23 -6.42 -17.87
N LEU A 109 -39.10 -5.81 -18.21
CA LEU A 109 -38.29 -6.23 -19.35
C LEU A 109 -37.37 -7.38 -18.94
N VAL A 110 -37.09 -8.29 -19.88
CA VAL A 110 -36.09 -9.34 -19.67
C VAL A 110 -34.68 -8.76 -19.61
N GLU A 111 -33.75 -9.48 -18.98
CA GLU A 111 -32.36 -9.04 -18.79
C GLU A 111 -31.68 -8.66 -20.11
N ALA A 112 -31.88 -9.43 -21.19
CA ALA A 112 -31.34 -9.11 -22.51
C ALA A 112 -31.78 -7.73 -23.05
N CYS A 113 -32.96 -7.23 -22.64
CA CYS A 113 -33.38 -5.87 -22.99
C CYS A 113 -32.72 -4.81 -22.11
N ALA A 114 -32.43 -5.12 -20.86
CA ALA A 114 -31.64 -4.24 -20.01
C ALA A 114 -30.20 -4.12 -20.55
N ASP A 115 -29.61 -5.23 -21.03
CA ASP A 115 -28.30 -5.24 -21.70
C ASP A 115 -28.30 -4.34 -22.94
N ALA A 116 -29.30 -4.51 -23.82
CA ALA A 116 -29.42 -3.68 -25.02
C ALA A 116 -29.50 -2.17 -24.68
N VAL A 117 -30.27 -1.79 -23.64
CA VAL A 117 -30.39 -0.39 -23.18
C VAL A 117 -29.09 0.16 -22.62
N ARG A 118 -28.24 -0.69 -22.04
CA ARG A 118 -26.92 -0.28 -21.55
C ARG A 118 -25.90 -0.14 -22.67
N ASP A 119 -25.95 -1.04 -23.65
CA ASP A 119 -24.98 -1.09 -24.75
C ASP A 119 -25.26 -0.08 -25.86
N GLU A 120 -26.54 0.26 -26.11
CA GLU A 120 -26.95 1.13 -27.21
C GLU A 120 -27.72 2.37 -26.69
N PRO A 121 -27.14 3.59 -26.80
CA PRO A 121 -27.82 4.81 -26.37
C PRO A 121 -28.94 5.27 -27.32
N ASP A 122 -28.97 4.81 -28.58
CA ASP A 122 -29.99 5.18 -29.57
C ASP A 122 -30.93 4.02 -29.91
N LEU A 123 -31.87 3.76 -28.99
CA LEU A 123 -32.84 2.68 -29.13
C LEU A 123 -34.24 3.16 -29.52
N TRP A 124 -34.96 2.26 -30.17
CA TRP A 124 -36.34 2.43 -30.58
C TRP A 124 -37.20 1.30 -30.04
N VAL A 125 -38.32 1.65 -29.41
CA VAL A 125 -39.27 0.69 -28.86
C VAL A 125 -40.47 0.53 -29.77
N GLU A 126 -40.81 -0.72 -30.07
CA GLU A 126 -42.04 -1.11 -30.76
C GLU A 126 -42.95 -1.84 -29.77
N LEU A 127 -44.19 -1.36 -29.65
CA LEU A 127 -45.19 -1.91 -28.74
C LEU A 127 -46.26 -2.67 -29.54
N GLU A 128 -46.65 -3.83 -29.06
CA GLU A 128 -47.79 -4.59 -29.58
C GLU A 128 -48.68 -4.98 -28.39
N VAL A 129 -49.98 -4.69 -28.48
CA VAL A 129 -50.95 -4.96 -27.41
C VAL A 129 -52.03 -5.90 -27.95
N GLY A 130 -52.29 -6.99 -27.26
CA GLY A 130 -53.27 -7.99 -27.66
C GLY A 130 -52.89 -8.70 -28.95
N THR A 131 -53.74 -8.55 -29.97
CA THR A 131 -53.54 -9.09 -31.33
C THR A 131 -53.54 -7.98 -32.39
N ASP A 132 -53.48 -6.73 -31.95
CA ASP A 132 -53.52 -5.58 -32.83
C ASP A 132 -52.19 -5.39 -33.55
N ALA A 133 -52.21 -4.61 -34.63
CA ALA A 133 -50.98 -4.25 -35.34
C ALA A 133 -50.02 -3.50 -34.39
N PRO A 134 -48.70 -3.74 -34.50
CA PRO A 134 -47.73 -3.04 -33.66
C PRO A 134 -47.79 -1.53 -33.91
N PHE A 135 -47.63 -0.77 -32.83
CA PHE A 135 -47.51 0.68 -32.87
C PHE A 135 -46.21 1.09 -33.58
N PRO A 136 -46.18 2.27 -34.24
CA PRO A 136 -44.96 2.81 -34.80
C PRO A 136 -43.85 2.90 -33.75
N ARG A 137 -42.61 2.65 -34.17
CA ARG A 137 -41.45 2.71 -33.27
C ARG A 137 -41.28 4.11 -32.69
N THR A 138 -40.99 4.19 -31.41
CA THR A 138 -40.71 5.45 -30.70
C THR A 138 -39.32 5.41 -30.09
N LYS A 139 -38.62 6.54 -30.11
CA LYS A 139 -37.26 6.60 -29.55
C LYS A 139 -37.33 6.44 -28.04
N LEU A 140 -36.55 5.50 -27.51
CA LEU A 140 -36.43 5.30 -26.08
C LEU A 140 -35.55 6.42 -25.50
N GLY A 141 -36.16 7.28 -24.69
CA GLY A 141 -35.40 8.30 -23.96
C GLY A 141 -34.71 7.67 -22.75
N ALA A 142 -33.38 7.55 -22.77
CA ALA A 142 -32.63 7.16 -21.58
C ALA A 142 -32.78 8.25 -20.50
N VAL A 143 -33.22 7.86 -19.30
CA VAL A 143 -33.20 8.76 -18.14
C VAL A 143 -31.75 8.86 -17.67
N PRO A 144 -31.14 10.07 -17.60
CA PRO A 144 -29.72 10.23 -17.25
C PRO A 144 -29.31 9.52 -15.95
N TYR A 145 -30.24 9.39 -15.01
CA TYR A 145 -29.99 8.76 -13.72
C TYR A 145 -29.64 7.27 -13.79
N ALA A 146 -30.15 6.54 -14.80
CA ALA A 146 -29.85 5.12 -14.95
C ALA A 146 -28.39 4.87 -15.39
N LEU A 147 -27.85 5.74 -16.25
CA LEU A 147 -26.47 5.65 -16.73
C LEU A 147 -25.45 6.00 -15.64
N GLU A 148 -25.78 6.97 -14.78
CA GLU A 148 -24.90 7.39 -13.68
C GLU A 148 -24.81 6.35 -12.55
N ALA A 149 -25.89 5.59 -12.31
CA ALA A 149 -25.91 4.56 -11.27
C ALA A 149 -24.96 3.39 -11.58
N GLU A 150 -24.93 2.91 -12.82
CA GLU A 150 -24.01 1.85 -13.24
C GLU A 150 -22.55 2.32 -13.20
N SER A 151 -22.28 3.57 -13.61
CA SER A 151 -20.94 4.15 -13.49
C SER A 151 -20.44 4.16 -12.04
N ALA A 152 -21.32 4.45 -11.08
CA ALA A 152 -21.00 4.41 -9.66
C ALA A 152 -20.73 2.99 -9.13
N ASP A 153 -21.42 1.97 -9.64
CA ASP A 153 -21.18 0.57 -9.26
C ASP A 153 -19.85 0.05 -9.82
N VAL A 154 -19.54 0.38 -11.08
CA VAL A 154 -18.24 0.08 -11.70
C VAL A 154 -17.10 0.77 -10.93
N ALA A 155 -17.30 2.04 -10.54
CA ALA A 155 -16.33 2.77 -9.72
C ALA A 155 -16.10 2.09 -8.35
N ARG A 156 -17.17 1.65 -7.67
CA ARG A 156 -17.05 0.91 -6.39
C ARG A 156 -16.33 -0.43 -6.57
N GLY A 157 -16.56 -1.15 -7.66
CA GLY A 157 -15.82 -2.36 -7.99
C GLY A 157 -14.32 -2.10 -8.18
N ALA A 158 -13.97 -1.00 -8.86
CA ALA A 158 -12.58 -0.59 -9.07
C ALA A 158 -11.88 -0.21 -7.75
N GLU A 159 -12.58 0.43 -6.81
CA GLU A 159 -12.06 0.74 -5.47
C GLU A 159 -11.66 -0.54 -4.70
N GLY A 160 -12.50 -1.58 -4.75
CA GLY A 160 -12.19 -2.87 -4.11
C GLY A 160 -10.96 -3.55 -4.71
N ALA A 161 -10.84 -3.55 -6.05
CA ALA A 161 -9.68 -4.09 -6.74
C ALA A 161 -8.39 -3.31 -6.41
N LEU A 162 -8.47 -1.98 -6.32
CA LEU A 162 -7.35 -1.13 -5.94
C LEU A 162 -6.92 -1.40 -4.50
N ALA A 163 -7.86 -1.50 -3.56
CA ALA A 163 -7.59 -1.81 -2.16
C ALA A 163 -6.87 -3.17 -2.00
N ALA A 164 -7.29 -4.19 -2.75
CA ALA A 164 -6.63 -5.48 -2.76
C ALA A 164 -5.19 -5.41 -3.29
N ARG A 165 -4.96 -4.62 -4.35
CA ARG A 165 -3.60 -4.40 -4.89
C ARG A 165 -2.71 -3.65 -3.90
N LEU A 166 -3.26 -2.64 -3.23
CA LEU A 166 -2.53 -1.86 -2.22
C LEU A 166 -2.09 -2.75 -1.05
N SER A 167 -3.01 -3.56 -0.51
CA SER A 167 -2.69 -4.53 0.55
C SER A 167 -1.62 -5.53 0.12
N GLY A 168 -1.64 -5.98 -1.14
CA GLY A 168 -0.59 -6.85 -1.68
C GLY A 168 0.78 -6.17 -1.80
N VAL A 169 0.82 -4.87 -2.12
CA VAL A 169 2.06 -4.08 -2.14
C VAL A 169 2.58 -3.87 -0.72
N GLU A 170 1.72 -3.51 0.22
CA GLU A 170 2.08 -3.34 1.64
C GLU A 170 2.71 -4.62 2.21
N GLY A 171 2.14 -5.79 1.94
CA GLY A 171 2.71 -7.07 2.36
C GLY A 171 4.11 -7.33 1.77
N ARG A 172 4.36 -6.96 0.51
CA ARG A 172 5.69 -7.09 -0.12
C ARG A 172 6.70 -6.14 0.50
N VAL A 173 6.28 -4.93 0.87
CA VAL A 173 7.15 -3.96 1.55
C VAL A 173 7.58 -4.52 2.89
N THR A 174 6.66 -5.03 3.72
CA THR A 174 6.99 -5.64 5.01
C THR A 174 7.95 -6.84 4.89
N VAL A 175 7.79 -7.68 3.87
CA VAL A 175 8.73 -8.80 3.62
C VAL A 175 10.13 -8.29 3.25
N ASN A 176 10.21 -7.26 2.42
CA ASN A 176 11.50 -6.67 2.04
C ASN A 176 12.18 -5.99 3.22
N GLU A 177 11.43 -5.27 4.06
CA GLU A 177 11.95 -4.67 5.30
C GLU A 177 12.59 -5.74 6.19
N GLY A 178 11.90 -6.87 6.41
CA GLY A 178 12.47 -7.98 7.18
C GLY A 178 13.72 -8.61 6.55
N ALA A 179 13.80 -8.68 5.21
CA ALA A 179 14.97 -9.17 4.50
C ALA A 179 16.18 -8.21 4.62
N ILE A 180 15.92 -6.90 4.66
CA ILE A 180 16.95 -5.88 4.87
C ILE A 180 17.51 -6.01 6.29
N ASP A 181 16.65 -6.13 7.30
CA ASP A 181 17.08 -6.33 8.69
C ASP A 181 17.96 -7.58 8.85
N GLU A 182 17.65 -8.67 8.14
CA GLU A 182 18.48 -9.88 8.13
C GLU A 182 19.86 -9.62 7.51
N VAL A 183 19.92 -8.89 6.39
CA VAL A 183 21.19 -8.53 5.74
C VAL A 183 22.04 -7.64 6.65
N ASP A 184 21.43 -6.64 7.28
CA ASP A 184 22.13 -5.76 8.22
C ASP A 184 22.70 -6.55 9.41
N GLY A 185 21.94 -7.50 9.95
CA GLY A 185 22.42 -8.43 10.97
C GLY A 185 23.63 -9.25 10.51
N ARG A 186 23.64 -9.71 9.25
CA ARG A 186 24.77 -10.44 8.66
C ARG A 186 25.99 -9.55 8.44
N VAL A 187 25.80 -8.30 8.03
CA VAL A 187 26.88 -7.32 7.85
C VAL A 187 27.53 -7.00 9.19
N ALA A 188 26.75 -6.69 10.22
CA ALA A 188 27.27 -6.45 11.57
C ALA A 188 28.08 -7.66 12.09
N ALA A 189 27.60 -8.89 11.83
CA ALA A 189 28.33 -10.10 12.18
C ALA A 189 29.65 -10.23 11.40
N LEU A 190 29.69 -9.87 10.11
CA LEU A 190 30.91 -9.87 9.31
C LEU A 190 31.91 -8.81 9.78
N GLU A 191 31.45 -7.59 10.07
CA GLU A 191 32.28 -6.51 10.61
C GLU A 191 32.96 -6.92 11.91
N SER A 192 32.26 -7.64 12.80
CA SER A 192 32.85 -8.19 14.03
C SER A 192 33.94 -9.25 13.76
N ARG A 193 33.88 -9.93 12.62
CA ARG A 193 34.82 -11.01 12.22
C ARG A 193 36.00 -10.51 11.42
N VAL A 194 35.86 -9.39 10.71
CA VAL A 194 36.96 -8.71 10.01
C VAL A 194 37.83 -8.02 11.06
N VAL A 195 38.52 -8.83 11.86
CA VAL A 195 39.75 -8.39 12.49
C VAL A 195 40.77 -8.38 11.36
N VAL A 196 41.06 -7.19 10.84
CA VAL A 196 42.24 -6.98 10.00
C VAL A 196 43.42 -7.46 10.84
N ARG A 197 43.89 -8.68 10.58
CA ARG A 197 45.16 -9.18 11.10
C ARG A 197 46.23 -8.38 10.38
N GLY A 198 46.51 -7.19 10.91
CA GLY A 198 47.67 -6.39 10.54
C GLY A 198 48.86 -7.31 10.35
N PHE A 199 49.33 -7.40 9.11
CA PHE A 199 50.47 -8.19 8.72
C PHE A 199 51.70 -7.56 9.39
N CYS A 200 52.28 -8.27 10.35
CA CYS A 200 53.62 -7.94 10.83
C CYS A 200 54.60 -8.47 9.77
N PHE A 201 55.27 -7.56 9.07
CA PHE A 201 56.47 -7.89 8.31
C PHE A 201 57.61 -8.01 9.32
N ASP A 202 58.05 -9.23 9.60
CA ASP A 202 59.30 -9.44 10.31
C ASP A 202 60.46 -9.03 9.38
N GLY A 203 61.25 -8.07 9.86
CA GLY A 203 62.35 -7.48 9.13
C GLY A 203 63.38 -8.51 8.65
N GLY A 204 63.84 -8.33 7.42
CA GLY A 204 64.96 -9.09 6.87
C GLY A 204 64.96 -9.27 5.36
N GLY A 205 64.46 -8.31 4.59
CA GLY A 205 64.56 -8.36 3.13
C GLY A 205 63.83 -7.18 2.51
N GLY A 206 64.58 -6.27 1.87
CA GLY A 206 64.01 -5.11 1.20
C GLY A 206 63.00 -5.54 0.13
N LEU A 207 61.75 -5.10 0.29
CA LEU A 207 60.75 -5.16 -0.76
C LEU A 207 60.77 -3.82 -1.48
N SER A 208 61.10 -3.84 -2.76
CA SER A 208 60.88 -2.70 -3.65
C SER A 208 59.36 -2.49 -3.79
N SER A 209 58.86 -1.39 -3.26
CA SER A 209 57.48 -0.95 -3.46
C SER A 209 57.21 -0.68 -4.94
N SER A 210 56.11 -1.21 -5.48
CA SER A 210 55.50 -0.67 -6.70
C SER A 210 55.16 0.82 -6.51
N PRO A 211 55.29 1.67 -7.54
CA PRO A 211 55.10 3.10 -7.39
C PRO A 211 53.62 3.42 -7.15
N GLY A 212 53.31 3.99 -5.99
CA GLY A 212 51.96 4.51 -5.68
C GLY A 212 51.52 4.44 -4.22
N PHE A 213 52.22 3.72 -3.35
CA PHE A 213 51.84 3.61 -1.93
C PHE A 213 52.92 4.24 -1.04
N ALA A 214 52.49 4.99 -0.02
CA ALA A 214 53.36 5.53 1.02
C ALA A 214 54.20 4.40 1.63
N SER A 215 55.52 4.55 1.65
CA SER A 215 56.39 3.61 2.34
C SER A 215 56.28 3.88 3.85
N LEU A 216 55.90 2.84 4.59
CA LEU A 216 55.94 2.80 6.04
C LEU A 216 57.23 2.09 6.45
N SER A 217 58.17 2.80 7.09
CA SER A 217 59.31 2.18 7.75
C SER A 217 59.09 2.15 9.26
N VAL A 218 59.44 1.03 9.87
CA VAL A 218 59.46 0.87 11.33
C VAL A 218 60.90 0.57 11.72
N ASP A 219 61.57 1.58 12.26
CA ASP A 219 62.96 1.47 12.68
C ASP A 219 63.06 1.38 14.19
N ARG A 220 63.81 0.40 14.69
CA ARG A 220 64.06 0.24 16.12
C ARG A 220 65.19 1.19 16.53
N THR A 221 64.86 2.26 17.24
CA THR A 221 65.81 3.24 17.73
C THR A 221 66.28 2.86 19.14
N GLY A 222 67.40 2.13 19.26
CA GLY A 222 68.00 1.83 20.57
C GLY A 222 67.04 1.16 21.57
N THR A 223 67.24 1.38 22.87
CA THR A 223 66.54 0.77 24.02
C THR A 223 65.00 0.83 23.94
N GLY A 224 64.40 -0.12 23.22
CA GLY A 224 62.95 -0.37 23.22
C GLY A 224 62.09 0.67 22.50
N THR A 225 62.67 1.68 21.84
CA THR A 225 61.90 2.69 21.12
C THR A 225 61.73 2.27 19.66
N TYR A 226 60.54 2.49 19.11
CA TYR A 226 60.23 2.24 17.71
C TYR A 226 59.82 3.57 17.08
N ALA A 227 60.52 3.95 16.01
CA ALA A 227 60.16 5.09 15.18
C ALA A 227 59.32 4.57 14.02
N ILE A 228 58.14 5.14 13.82
CA ILE A 228 57.30 4.87 12.66
C ILE A 228 57.34 6.13 11.79
N SER A 229 57.95 6.01 10.62
CA SER A 229 57.96 7.06 9.61
C SER A 229 57.13 6.61 8.41
N SER A 230 56.14 7.41 8.05
CA SER A 230 55.45 7.32 6.77
C SER A 230 56.02 8.39 5.84
N SER A 231 56.55 7.99 4.69
CA SER A 231 56.88 8.97 3.65
C SER A 231 55.58 9.37 2.92
N PRO A 232 55.35 10.65 2.60
CA PRO A 232 54.08 11.08 2.03
C PRO A 232 53.77 10.36 0.72
N SER A 233 52.51 9.97 0.55
CA SER A 233 51.96 9.61 -0.75
C SER A 233 51.82 10.87 -1.61
N VAL A 234 52.88 11.27 -2.29
CA VAL A 234 52.99 12.06 -3.56
C VAL A 234 52.15 13.34 -3.76
N SER A 235 51.22 13.77 -2.88
CA SER A 235 50.34 14.91 -3.18
C SER A 235 50.30 16.06 -2.16
N THR A 236 50.83 15.93 -0.94
CA THR A 236 50.73 17.03 0.05
C THR A 236 52.03 17.48 0.71
N GLY A 237 53.19 16.89 0.45
CA GLY A 237 54.48 17.39 0.97
C GLY A 237 54.70 17.27 2.49
N ASP A 238 53.68 16.89 3.25
CA ASP A 238 53.78 16.75 4.71
C ASP A 238 54.38 15.39 5.10
N SER A 239 55.45 15.40 5.89
CA SER A 239 56.00 14.19 6.52
C SER A 239 55.57 14.12 7.98
N CYS A 240 54.86 13.07 8.36
CA CYS A 240 54.48 12.82 9.75
C CYS A 240 55.37 11.73 10.33
N THR A 241 56.03 12.04 11.45
CA THR A 241 56.76 11.05 12.24
C THR A 241 56.02 10.85 13.56
N CYS A 242 55.60 9.61 13.81
CA CYS A 242 54.99 9.23 15.08
C CYS A 242 55.99 8.39 15.88
N SER A 243 56.29 8.83 17.10
CA SER A 243 57.14 8.06 18.02
C SER A 243 56.26 7.45 19.10
N VAL A 244 56.37 6.14 19.29
CA VAL A 244 55.73 5.46 20.41
C VAL A 244 56.83 4.94 21.33
N GLN A 245 56.85 5.44 22.57
CA GLN A 245 57.66 4.86 23.63
C GLN A 245 56.80 3.88 24.40
N THR A 246 57.10 2.59 24.28
CA THR A 246 56.50 1.57 25.15
C THR A 246 57.58 0.95 26.00
N SER A 247 57.31 0.67 27.27
CA SER A 247 58.26 0.04 28.19
C SER A 247 58.32 -1.49 28.04
N GLY A 248 57.83 -2.05 26.93
CA GLY A 248 57.64 -3.49 26.73
C GLY A 248 58.02 -4.00 25.34
N ARG A 249 57.82 -5.31 25.12
CA ARG A 249 57.92 -5.90 23.79
C ARG A 249 56.68 -5.52 22.99
N LEU A 250 56.83 -4.60 22.03
CA LEU A 250 55.83 -4.39 21.00
C LEU A 250 55.69 -5.67 20.18
N ALA A 251 54.48 -6.19 20.09
CA ALA A 251 54.20 -7.34 19.23
C ALA A 251 53.41 -6.93 18.00
N ARG A 252 52.66 -5.82 18.06
CA ARG A 252 51.76 -5.45 16.98
C ARG A 252 51.48 -3.95 16.92
N VAL A 253 51.68 -3.39 15.74
CA VAL A 253 51.24 -2.03 15.38
C VAL A 253 50.25 -2.17 14.24
N VAL A 254 49.08 -1.55 14.36
CA VAL A 254 48.06 -1.52 13.30
C VAL A 254 47.76 -0.07 12.98
N LEU A 255 47.96 0.32 11.72
CA LEU A 255 47.44 1.58 11.20
C LEU A 255 46.02 1.36 10.68
N VAL A 256 45.11 2.24 11.07
CA VAL A 256 43.74 2.30 10.57
C VAL A 256 43.56 3.66 9.93
N GLU A 257 43.34 3.67 8.62
CA GLU A 257 43.00 4.88 7.87
C GLU A 257 41.55 5.27 8.18
N LEU A 258 41.29 6.56 8.38
CA LEU A 258 39.96 7.12 8.54
C LEU A 258 39.53 7.78 7.24
N ASP A 259 38.23 7.71 6.95
CA ASP A 259 37.63 8.28 5.74
C ASP A 259 37.87 9.79 5.55
N SER A 260 38.30 10.51 6.59
CA SER A 260 38.59 11.94 6.57
C SER A 260 40.10 12.29 6.44
N GLY A 261 40.95 11.36 6.01
CA GLY A 261 42.39 11.58 5.83
C GLY A 261 43.20 11.61 7.13
N GLY A 262 42.60 11.18 8.25
CA GLY A 262 43.32 10.92 9.50
C GLY A 262 43.74 9.45 9.60
N PHE A 263 44.72 9.15 10.44
CA PHE A 263 45.09 7.77 10.77
C PHE A 263 45.08 7.57 12.28
N PHE A 264 44.58 6.42 12.74
CA PHE A 264 44.78 5.96 14.11
C PHE A 264 45.84 4.87 14.14
N VAL A 265 46.78 4.99 15.06
CA VAL A 265 47.75 3.93 15.36
C VAL A 265 47.27 3.20 16.61
N ARG A 266 46.96 1.91 16.47
CA ARG A 266 46.70 1.03 17.61
C ARG A 266 47.93 0.18 17.89
N VAL A 267 48.37 0.22 19.15
CA VAL A 267 49.52 -0.52 19.63
C VAL A 267 49.02 -1.61 20.57
N GLY A 268 49.39 -2.86 20.29
CA GLY A 268 48.99 -4.02 21.06
C GLY A 268 50.18 -4.88 21.48
N ASP A 269 50.06 -5.53 22.63
CA ASP A 269 51.02 -6.55 23.04
C ASP A 269 50.79 -7.89 22.32
N SER A 270 51.64 -8.89 22.61
CA SER A 270 51.58 -10.21 21.98
C SER A 270 50.31 -11.00 22.29
N ASN A 271 49.55 -10.57 23.29
CA ASN A 271 48.29 -11.17 23.68
C ASN A 271 47.08 -10.44 23.07
N GLY A 272 47.31 -9.35 22.32
CA GLY A 272 46.27 -8.57 21.68
C GLY A 272 45.52 -7.62 22.63
N ALA A 273 46.04 -7.38 23.84
CA ALA A 273 45.50 -6.34 24.69
C ALA A 273 45.86 -4.98 24.09
N ALA A 274 44.84 -4.14 23.88
CA ALA A 274 45.05 -2.77 23.45
C ALA A 274 45.64 -1.97 24.60
N HIS A 275 46.79 -1.34 24.35
CA HIS A 275 47.34 -0.35 25.26
C HIS A 275 46.93 1.02 24.73
N ASP A 276 46.03 1.71 25.44
CA ASP A 276 45.69 3.12 25.20
C ASP A 276 46.85 4.00 25.70
N GLU A 277 48.03 3.84 25.12
CA GLU A 277 49.14 4.76 25.32
C GLU A 277 49.03 5.91 24.31
N ALA A 278 49.25 7.13 24.80
CA ALA A 278 49.17 8.33 23.98
C ALA A 278 50.30 8.33 22.94
N VAL A 279 49.92 8.26 21.66
CA VAL A 279 50.86 8.39 20.54
C VAL A 279 51.03 9.88 20.21
N CYS A 280 52.22 10.41 20.39
CA CYS A 280 52.56 11.75 19.92
C CYS A 280 53.07 11.67 18.48
N CYS A 281 52.32 12.26 17.56
CA CYS A 281 52.73 12.44 16.17
C CYS A 281 53.15 13.89 15.95
N THR A 282 54.30 14.07 15.31
CA THR A 282 54.79 15.38 14.86
C THR A 282 54.78 15.37 13.35
N CYS A 283 53.99 16.24 12.75
CA CYS A 283 53.98 16.45 11.31
C CYS A 283 54.78 17.71 10.99
N VAL A 284 55.67 17.59 10.01
CA VAL A 284 56.43 18.72 9.47
C VAL A 284 55.97 18.89 8.03
N SER A 285 55.39 20.06 7.75
CA SER A 285 55.11 20.50 6.38
C SER A 285 56.40 21.05 5.77
N GLU A 286 56.87 20.45 4.67
CA GLU A 286 57.94 21.05 3.86
C GLU A 286 57.43 22.25 3.03
#